data_AF-A0A8T3RIG3-F1
#
_entry.id   AF-A0A8T3RIG3-F1
#
_cell.length_a   1.000
_cell.length_b   1.000
_cell.length_c   1.000
_cell.angle_alpha   90.00
_cell.angle_beta   90.00
_cell.angle_gamma   90.00
#
_symmetry.space_group_name_H-M   'P 1'
#
loop_
_entity.id
_entity.type
_entity.pdbx_description
1 polymer ?
#
loop_
_entity_poly.entity_id
_entity_poly.type
_entity_poly.pdbx_seq_one_letter_code
_entity_poly.pdbx_strand_id
1 'polypeptide(L)'
;MAVPQPLNIQAYMQDVGRRARAASFAMARAATALKNTALTGIAETIDRNQQALLEANRRDLAAGAGLDAALLDRLELNPARVRAMADGLREIAALPDLVGEITGLHYRPSGIQVGRMRVPLGVIGIIYESRPNVTADVAGLTLKSGNAVILRGGSEALHSNQAIASCVHEGLAVTGLPRDAVQLVETTDRAAVGELLRMQDFVDMIVPRGGKG
;
A
#
# COMPACT_ATOMS: atom_id res chain seq x y z
N MET A 1 -23.89 26.21 14.99
CA MET A 1 -23.20 25.13 14.26
C MET A 1 -21.80 25.02 14.84
N ALA A 2 -21.44 23.88 15.44
CA ALA A 2 -20.07 23.67 15.89
C ALA A 2 -19.16 23.64 14.65
N VAL A 3 -18.14 24.49 14.63
CA VAL A 3 -17.08 24.45 13.63
C VAL A 3 -16.43 23.07 13.73
N PRO A 4 -16.31 22.29 12.63
CA PRO A 4 -15.64 20.99 12.70
C PRO A 4 -14.22 21.22 13.23
N GLN A 5 -13.88 20.54 14.32
CA GLN A 5 -12.53 20.67 14.88
C GLN A 5 -11.51 20.18 13.85
N PRO A 6 -10.40 20.91 13.65
CA PRO A 6 -9.36 20.49 12.74
C PRO A 6 -8.81 19.13 13.19
N LEU A 7 -8.58 18.23 12.23
CA LEU A 7 -8.03 16.91 12.47
C LEU A 7 -6.69 17.06 13.22
N ASN A 8 -6.59 16.48 14.42
CA ASN A 8 -5.30 16.37 15.11
C ASN A 8 -4.45 15.34 14.35
N ILE A 9 -3.55 15.84 13.49
CA ILE A 9 -2.71 15.02 12.61
C ILE A 9 -1.86 14.03 13.41
N GLN A 10 -1.31 14.45 14.53
CA GLN A 10 -0.48 13.58 15.38
C GLN A 10 -1.31 12.41 15.93
N ALA A 11 -2.47 12.68 16.51
CA ALA A 11 -3.34 11.65 17.06
C ALA A 11 -3.86 10.69 15.96
N TYR A 12 -4.21 11.23 14.80
CA TYR A 12 -4.63 10.45 13.64
C TYR A 12 -3.51 9.52 13.15
N MET A 13 -2.31 10.06 12.93
CA MET A 13 -1.18 9.27 12.43
C MET A 13 -0.74 8.20 13.43
N GLN A 14 -0.77 8.49 14.73
CA GLN A 14 -0.53 7.45 15.75
C GLN A 14 -1.55 6.31 15.68
N ASP A 15 -2.82 6.62 15.40
CA ASP A 15 -3.85 5.60 15.24
C ASP A 15 -3.62 4.73 14.00
N VAL A 16 -3.29 5.36 12.87
CA VAL A 16 -2.88 4.66 11.64
C VAL A 16 -1.71 3.72 11.91
N GLY A 17 -0.71 4.18 12.66
CA GLY A 17 0.45 3.37 13.07
C GLY A 17 0.08 2.16 13.91
N ARG A 18 -0.74 2.33 14.95
CA ARG A 18 -1.20 1.23 15.80
C ARG A 18 -1.96 0.18 15.00
N ARG A 19 -2.85 0.61 14.11
CA ARG A 19 -3.62 -0.29 13.23
C ARG A 19 -2.71 -1.05 12.25
N ALA A 20 -1.73 -0.36 11.65
CA ALA A 20 -0.78 -0.98 10.74
C ALA A 20 0.06 -2.03 11.46
N ARG A 21 0.54 -1.72 12.68
CA ARG A 21 1.31 -2.65 13.51
C ARG A 21 0.49 -3.87 13.94
N ALA A 22 -0.79 -3.68 14.26
CA ALA A 22 -1.68 -4.80 14.55
C ALA A 22 -1.89 -5.69 13.31
N ALA A 23 -2.11 -5.08 12.14
CA ALA A 23 -2.29 -5.79 10.89
C ALA A 23 -1.02 -6.55 10.43
N SER A 24 0.18 -6.00 10.68
CA SER A 24 1.44 -6.64 10.28
C SER A 24 1.64 -8.01 10.92
N PHE A 25 1.19 -8.21 12.17
CA PHE A 25 1.25 -9.52 12.84
C PHE A 25 0.32 -10.56 12.20
N ALA A 26 -0.84 -10.14 11.68
CA ALA A 26 -1.72 -11.03 10.93
C ALA A 26 -1.13 -11.33 9.55
N MET A 27 -0.61 -10.31 8.86
CA MET A 27 0.03 -10.48 7.55
C MET A 27 1.26 -11.38 7.59
N ALA A 28 2.09 -11.30 8.63
CA ALA A 28 3.27 -12.15 8.79
C ALA A 28 2.95 -13.64 8.97
N ARG A 29 1.71 -13.96 9.39
CA ARG A 29 1.22 -15.34 9.55
C ARG A 29 0.32 -15.79 8.40
N ALA A 30 0.01 -14.90 7.46
CA ALA A 30 -0.91 -15.19 6.37
C ALA A 30 -0.30 -16.23 5.42
N ALA A 31 -1.06 -17.29 5.15
CA ALA A 31 -0.66 -18.31 4.19
C ALA A 31 -0.51 -17.71 2.78
N THR A 32 0.43 -18.24 2.00
CA THR A 32 0.67 -17.84 0.61
C THR A 32 -0.61 -17.85 -0.22
N ALA A 33 -1.47 -18.86 -0.04
CA ALA A 33 -2.73 -18.98 -0.77
C ALA A 33 -3.65 -17.77 -0.50
N LEU A 34 -3.79 -17.35 0.75
CA LEU A 34 -4.63 -16.19 1.11
C LEU A 34 -4.05 -14.90 0.51
N LYS A 35 -2.73 -14.70 0.60
CA LYS A 35 -2.07 -13.54 0.00
C LYS A 35 -2.30 -13.49 -1.52
N ASN A 36 -2.14 -14.64 -2.20
CA ASN A 36 -2.32 -14.72 -3.65
C ASN A 36 -3.80 -14.51 -4.06
N THR A 37 -4.76 -15.12 -3.36
CA THR A 37 -6.19 -14.93 -3.63
C THR A 37 -6.61 -13.48 -3.41
N ALA A 38 -6.06 -12.81 -2.39
CA ALA A 38 -6.31 -11.39 -2.18
C ALA A 38 -5.79 -10.57 -3.36
N LEU A 39 -4.55 -10.79 -3.82
CA LEU A 39 -3.96 -10.08 -4.95
C LEU A 39 -4.78 -10.25 -6.24
N THR A 40 -5.21 -11.47 -6.56
CA THR A 40 -6.07 -11.72 -7.73
C THR A 40 -7.46 -11.09 -7.55
N GLY A 41 -8.03 -11.12 -6.34
CA GLY A 41 -9.30 -10.45 -6.04
C GLY A 41 -9.22 -8.93 -6.17
N ILE A 42 -8.09 -8.31 -5.79
CA ILE A 42 -7.85 -6.88 -6.02
C ILE A 42 -7.79 -6.61 -7.53
N ALA A 43 -7.08 -7.43 -8.31
CA ALA A 43 -6.99 -7.27 -9.76
C ALA A 43 -8.37 -7.34 -10.44
N GLU A 44 -9.19 -8.32 -10.06
CA GLU A 44 -10.58 -8.45 -10.54
C GLU A 44 -11.44 -7.25 -10.16
N THR A 45 -11.26 -6.74 -8.94
CA THR A 45 -11.98 -5.55 -8.47
C THR A 45 -11.60 -4.31 -9.26
N ILE A 46 -10.31 -4.13 -9.58
CA ILE A 46 -9.82 -3.03 -10.44
C ILE A 46 -10.43 -3.13 -11.84
N ASP A 47 -10.40 -4.32 -12.46
CA ASP A 47 -10.99 -4.53 -13.79
C ASP A 47 -12.49 -4.20 -13.80
N ARG A 48 -13.25 -4.68 -12.80
CA ARG A 48 -14.68 -4.39 -12.66
C ARG A 48 -14.98 -2.91 -12.45
N ASN A 49 -14.14 -2.21 -11.69
CA ASN A 49 -14.32 -0.80 -11.34
C ASN A 49 -13.59 0.17 -12.28
N GLN A 50 -13.14 -0.28 -13.46
CA GLN A 50 -12.38 0.55 -14.40
C GLN A 50 -13.01 1.92 -14.66
N GLN A 51 -14.32 1.96 -14.93
CA GLN A 51 -15.00 3.23 -15.21
C GLN A 51 -15.00 4.18 -14.00
N ALA A 52 -15.20 3.66 -12.79
CA ALA A 52 -15.15 4.45 -11.57
C ALA A 52 -13.74 5.01 -11.30
N LEU A 53 -12.70 4.22 -11.59
CA LEU A 53 -11.30 4.64 -11.48
C LEU A 53 -10.97 5.78 -12.47
N LEU A 54 -11.42 5.65 -13.71
CA LEU A 54 -11.22 6.69 -14.73
C LEU A 54 -11.96 7.99 -14.38
N GLU A 55 -13.18 7.90 -13.84
CA GLU A 55 -13.93 9.08 -13.40
C GLU A 55 -13.33 9.73 -12.14
N ALA A 56 -12.75 8.95 -11.23
CA ALA A 56 -11.93 9.48 -10.13
C ALA A 56 -10.70 10.23 -10.66
N ASN A 57 -10.01 9.65 -11.65
CA ASN A 57 -8.84 10.29 -12.24
C ASN A 57 -9.17 11.55 -13.02
N ARG A 58 -10.30 11.60 -13.72
CA ARG A 58 -10.76 12.80 -14.43
C ARG A 58 -10.97 13.98 -13.48
N ARG A 59 -11.42 13.73 -12.24
CA ARG A 59 -11.56 14.75 -11.20
C ARG A 59 -10.20 15.27 -10.74
N ASP A 60 -9.23 14.37 -10.56
CA ASP A 60 -7.84 14.74 -10.23
C ASP A 60 -7.19 15.56 -11.36
N LEU A 61 -7.33 15.13 -12.62
CA LEU A 61 -6.79 15.87 -13.78
C LEU A 61 -7.41 17.27 -13.92
N ALA A 62 -8.72 17.40 -13.67
CA ALA A 62 -9.39 18.69 -13.70
C ALA A 62 -8.89 19.62 -12.58
N ALA A 63 -8.68 19.09 -11.36
CA ALA A 63 -8.11 19.85 -10.25
C ALA A 63 -6.62 20.21 -10.48
N GLY A 64 -5.88 19.33 -11.16
CA GLY A 64 -4.47 19.47 -11.48
C GLY A 64 -4.16 20.24 -12.77
N ALA A 65 -5.14 20.93 -13.40
CA ALA A 65 -4.95 21.58 -14.69
C ALA A 65 -3.82 22.64 -14.74
N GLY A 66 -3.33 23.10 -13.58
CA GLY A 66 -2.18 24.02 -13.47
C GLY A 66 -0.81 23.33 -13.30
N LEU A 67 -0.75 22.00 -13.30
CA LEU A 67 0.49 21.24 -13.21
C LEU A 67 1.22 21.21 -14.55
N ASP A 68 2.54 20.95 -14.52
CA ASP A 68 3.29 20.76 -15.76
C ASP A 68 2.85 19.48 -16.50
N ALA A 69 3.13 19.44 -17.80
CA ALA A 69 2.72 18.35 -18.67
C ALA A 69 3.27 16.97 -18.24
N ALA A 70 4.46 16.92 -17.63
CA ALA A 70 5.04 15.67 -17.16
C ALA A 70 4.37 15.16 -15.88
N LEU A 71 3.91 16.05 -15.00
CA LEU A 71 3.09 15.69 -13.84
C LEU A 71 1.68 15.25 -14.24
N LEU A 72 1.06 15.93 -15.21
CA LEU A 72 -0.23 15.52 -15.76
C LEU A 72 -0.16 14.13 -16.42
N ASP A 73 0.87 13.88 -17.24
CA ASP A 73 1.09 12.55 -17.83
C ASP A 73 1.28 11.49 -16.74
N ARG A 74 2.01 11.76 -15.66
CA ARG A 74 2.16 10.81 -14.54
C ARG A 74 0.86 10.56 -13.78
N LEU A 75 0.01 11.59 -13.66
CA LEU A 75 -1.25 11.54 -12.96
C LEU A 75 -2.33 10.77 -13.74
N GLU A 76 -2.30 10.84 -15.06
CA GLU A 76 -3.32 10.28 -15.94
C GLU A 76 -3.49 8.77 -15.78
N LEU A 77 -4.74 8.32 -15.66
CA LEU A 77 -5.17 6.94 -15.85
C LEU A 77 -5.98 6.84 -17.12
N ASN A 78 -5.67 5.83 -17.92
CA ASN A 78 -6.42 5.44 -19.10
C ASN A 78 -6.72 3.93 -19.03
N PRO A 79 -7.59 3.37 -19.89
CA PRO A 79 -7.95 1.95 -19.83
C PRO A 79 -6.74 1.01 -19.84
N ALA A 80 -5.70 1.33 -20.63
CA ALA A 80 -4.48 0.53 -20.70
C ALA A 80 -3.69 0.55 -19.37
N ARG A 81 -3.57 1.72 -18.73
CA ARG A 81 -2.91 1.85 -17.41
C ARG A 81 -3.69 1.14 -16.31
N VAL A 82 -5.02 1.22 -16.32
CA VAL A 82 -5.86 0.47 -15.37
C VAL A 82 -5.68 -1.02 -15.56
N ARG A 83 -5.66 -1.49 -16.81
CA ARG A 83 -5.41 -2.91 -17.10
C ARG A 83 -4.03 -3.35 -16.66
N ALA A 84 -3.00 -2.55 -16.93
CA ALA A 84 -1.63 -2.82 -16.51
C ALA A 84 -1.50 -2.93 -14.97
N MET A 85 -2.22 -2.11 -14.19
CA MET A 85 -2.27 -2.26 -12.73
C MET A 85 -2.83 -3.62 -12.30
N ALA A 86 -3.95 -4.05 -12.90
CA ALA A 86 -4.56 -5.33 -12.59
C ALA A 86 -3.65 -6.50 -13.00
N ASP A 87 -3.01 -6.42 -14.16
CA ASP A 87 -2.09 -7.44 -14.63
C ASP A 87 -0.82 -7.51 -13.75
N GLY A 88 -0.28 -6.37 -13.32
CA GLY A 88 0.84 -6.32 -12.37
C GLY A 88 0.53 -7.00 -11.04
N LEU A 89 -0.69 -6.86 -10.52
CA LEU A 89 -1.12 -7.59 -9.32
C LEU A 89 -1.17 -9.11 -9.52
N ARG A 90 -1.59 -9.57 -10.71
CA ARG A 90 -1.56 -11.00 -11.08
C ARG A 90 -0.14 -11.53 -11.19
N GLU A 91 0.76 -10.74 -11.78
CA GLU A 91 2.19 -11.06 -11.84
C GLU A 91 2.80 -11.19 -10.44
N ILE A 92 2.50 -10.25 -9.54
CA ILE A 92 2.94 -10.30 -8.14
C ILE A 92 2.39 -11.55 -7.43
N ALA A 93 1.13 -11.92 -7.67
CA ALA A 93 0.55 -13.13 -7.12
C ALA A 93 1.31 -14.40 -7.54
N ALA A 94 1.78 -14.44 -8.79
CA ALA A 94 2.53 -15.56 -9.36
C ALA A 94 3.99 -15.68 -8.86
N LEU A 95 4.54 -14.62 -8.25
CA LEU A 95 5.90 -14.68 -7.69
C LEU A 95 6.01 -15.75 -6.58
N PRO A 96 7.18 -16.36 -6.37
CA PRO A 96 7.43 -17.19 -5.19
C PRO A 96 7.19 -16.40 -3.90
N ASP A 97 6.60 -17.05 -2.92
CA ASP A 97 6.53 -16.50 -1.57
C ASP A 97 7.81 -16.82 -0.82
N LEU A 98 8.54 -15.77 -0.44
CA LEU A 98 9.83 -15.92 0.25
C LEU A 98 9.66 -15.94 1.78
N VAL A 99 8.48 -15.60 2.29
CA VAL A 99 8.24 -15.54 3.74
C VAL A 99 8.26 -16.95 4.33
N GLY A 100 9.08 -17.16 5.36
CA GLY A 100 9.25 -18.45 6.03
C GLY A 100 10.36 -19.33 5.44
N GLU A 101 11.04 -18.91 4.36
CA GLU A 101 12.17 -19.65 3.79
C GLU A 101 13.30 -19.80 4.82
N ILE A 102 13.77 -21.03 5.06
CA ILE A 102 14.88 -21.34 5.97
C ILE A 102 16.15 -21.64 5.15
N THR A 103 17.25 -20.98 5.48
CA THR A 103 18.55 -21.17 4.86
C THR A 103 19.63 -21.46 5.90
N GLY A 104 20.70 -22.17 5.49
CA GLY A 104 21.88 -22.40 6.33
C GLY A 104 21.60 -23.19 7.60
N LEU A 105 20.71 -24.18 7.55
CA LEU A 105 20.37 -25.03 8.70
C LEU A 105 21.49 -26.04 8.96
N HIS A 106 22.22 -25.87 10.07
CA HIS A 106 23.36 -26.72 10.44
C HIS A 106 23.32 -27.13 11.90
N TYR A 107 23.79 -28.35 12.18
CA TYR A 107 24.01 -28.83 13.55
C TYR A 107 25.25 -28.18 14.17
N ARG A 108 25.19 -27.96 15.49
CA ARG A 108 26.32 -27.51 16.32
C ARG A 108 26.81 -28.67 17.20
N PRO A 109 28.06 -28.60 17.71
CA PRO A 109 28.58 -29.62 18.65
C PRO A 109 27.72 -29.83 19.90
N SER A 110 26.93 -28.83 20.30
CA SER A 110 25.98 -28.92 21.40
C SER A 110 24.70 -29.73 21.09
N GLY A 111 24.47 -30.13 19.84
CA GLY A 111 23.27 -30.85 19.40
C GLY A 111 22.13 -29.96 18.87
N ILE A 112 22.21 -28.63 19.03
CA ILE A 112 21.20 -27.71 18.46
C ILE A 112 21.38 -27.55 16.95
N GLN A 113 20.28 -27.25 16.25
CA GLN A 113 20.31 -26.77 14.87
C GLN A 113 20.18 -25.24 14.85
N VAL A 114 20.97 -24.61 13.98
CA VAL A 114 20.92 -23.16 13.77
C VAL A 114 20.75 -22.89 12.29
N GLY A 115 19.81 -22.02 11.94
CA GLY A 115 19.55 -21.55 10.58
C GLY A 115 19.00 -20.13 10.59
N ARG A 116 18.71 -19.59 9.41
CA ARG A 116 18.12 -18.26 9.24
C ARG A 116 16.78 -18.40 8.51
N MET A 117 15.74 -17.83 9.09
CA MET A 117 14.41 -17.76 8.47
C MET A 117 14.16 -16.35 7.92
N ARG A 118 13.66 -16.25 6.69
CA ARG A 118 13.20 -14.98 6.13
C ARG A 118 11.84 -14.61 6.72
N VAL A 119 11.73 -13.41 7.26
CA VAL A 119 10.48 -12.85 7.83
C VAL A 119 10.18 -11.49 7.21
N PRO A 120 8.92 -11.02 7.24
CA PRO A 120 8.59 -9.66 6.83
C PRO A 120 9.28 -8.64 7.73
N LEU A 121 9.43 -7.41 7.23
CA LEU A 121 9.95 -6.30 8.03
C LEU A 121 8.94 -5.88 9.10
N GLY A 122 7.65 -5.87 8.76
CA GLY A 122 6.57 -5.41 9.62
C GLY A 122 5.68 -4.43 8.89
N VAL A 123 5.88 -3.14 9.13
CA VAL A 123 5.12 -2.04 8.54
C VAL A 123 6.04 -1.19 7.67
N ILE A 124 5.60 -0.92 6.44
CA ILE A 124 6.33 -0.09 5.49
C ILE A 124 5.53 1.21 5.24
N GLY A 125 6.16 2.36 5.41
CA GLY A 125 5.60 3.65 5.01
C GLY A 125 6.08 4.04 3.62
N ILE A 126 5.15 4.41 2.75
CA ILE A 126 5.44 4.73 1.35
C ILE A 126 4.98 6.15 1.07
N ILE A 127 5.90 6.99 0.64
CA ILE A 127 5.61 8.39 0.30
C ILE A 127 5.85 8.55 -1.19
N TYR A 128 4.81 8.86 -1.95
CA TYR A 128 4.89 8.96 -3.41
C TYR A 128 4.17 10.19 -3.98
N GLU A 129 4.54 10.56 -5.19
CA GLU A 129 4.03 11.73 -5.91
C GLU A 129 2.78 11.40 -6.77
N SER A 130 2.48 12.23 -7.76
CA SER A 130 1.34 12.16 -8.69
C SER A 130 1.36 10.94 -9.61
N ARG A 131 1.35 9.73 -9.04
CA ARG A 131 1.35 8.44 -9.75
C ARG A 131 0.35 7.48 -9.11
N PRO A 132 -0.93 7.52 -9.51
CA PRO A 132 -1.97 6.71 -8.87
C PRO A 132 -1.68 5.21 -8.90
N ASN A 133 -1.03 4.73 -9.97
CA ASN A 133 -0.68 3.32 -10.14
C ASN A 133 0.22 2.75 -9.04
N VAL A 134 1.07 3.61 -8.44
CA VAL A 134 1.96 3.22 -7.34
C VAL A 134 1.16 2.69 -6.14
N THR A 135 -0.09 3.16 -5.94
CA THR A 135 -0.98 2.67 -4.89
C THR A 135 -1.21 1.16 -5.02
N ALA A 136 -1.56 0.67 -6.22
CA ALA A 136 -1.82 -0.74 -6.47
C ALA A 136 -0.52 -1.56 -6.43
N ASP A 137 0.52 -1.10 -7.12
CA ASP A 137 1.80 -1.82 -7.23
C ASP A 137 2.43 -2.07 -5.85
N VAL A 138 2.45 -1.04 -5.01
CA VAL A 138 3.07 -1.11 -3.69
C VAL A 138 2.18 -1.87 -2.71
N ALA A 139 0.86 -1.70 -2.76
CA ALA A 139 -0.04 -2.57 -2.00
C ALA A 139 0.19 -4.05 -2.36
N GLY A 140 0.32 -4.37 -3.64
CA GLY A 140 0.56 -5.74 -4.11
C GLY A 140 1.85 -6.35 -3.55
N LEU A 141 2.98 -5.65 -3.72
CA LEU A 141 4.30 -6.13 -3.26
C LEU A 141 4.36 -6.26 -1.73
N THR A 142 3.77 -5.31 -0.99
CA THR A 142 3.77 -5.33 0.48
C THR A 142 2.92 -6.47 1.02
N LEU A 143 1.73 -6.69 0.45
CA LEU A 143 0.89 -7.84 0.77
C LEU A 143 1.61 -9.16 0.48
N LYS A 144 2.21 -9.32 -0.70
CA LYS A 144 2.93 -10.55 -1.09
C LYS A 144 4.06 -10.88 -0.12
N SER A 145 4.81 -9.87 0.28
CA SER A 145 5.93 -9.99 1.23
C SER A 145 5.51 -10.06 2.70
N GLY A 146 4.20 -10.11 3.00
CA GLY A 146 3.68 -10.28 4.36
C GLY A 146 3.81 -9.04 5.25
N ASN A 147 3.98 -7.86 4.66
CA ASN A 147 4.06 -6.59 5.38
C ASN A 147 2.69 -5.89 5.38
N ALA A 148 2.47 -5.02 6.37
CA ALA A 148 1.46 -3.98 6.28
C ALA A 148 2.06 -2.71 5.66
N VAL A 149 1.23 -1.86 5.08
CA VAL A 149 1.68 -0.63 4.42
C VAL A 149 0.82 0.58 4.77
N ILE A 150 1.50 1.71 5.00
CA ILE A 150 0.89 3.04 5.11
C ILE A 150 1.29 3.83 3.86
N LEU A 151 0.32 4.17 3.03
CA LEU A 151 0.48 4.88 1.77
C LEU A 151 0.17 6.36 1.97
N ARG A 152 1.12 7.21 1.63
CA ARG A 152 0.92 8.66 1.51
C ARG A 152 1.22 9.06 0.07
N GLY A 153 0.17 9.27 -0.71
CA GLY A 153 0.26 9.79 -2.08
C GLY A 153 0.31 11.32 -2.17
N GLY A 154 0.54 11.83 -3.37
CA GLY A 154 0.43 13.26 -3.65
C GLY A 154 -1.00 13.77 -3.51
N SER A 155 -1.15 15.04 -3.11
CA SER A 155 -2.44 15.75 -3.05
C SER A 155 -3.18 15.74 -4.39
N GLU A 156 -2.42 15.79 -5.49
CA GLU A 156 -2.92 15.85 -6.86
C GLU A 156 -3.64 14.57 -7.30
N ALA A 157 -3.42 13.43 -6.63
CA ALA A 157 -3.94 12.11 -6.99
C ALA A 157 -4.96 11.57 -5.97
N LEU A 158 -5.55 12.44 -5.15
CA LEU A 158 -6.35 12.04 -4.00
C LEU A 158 -7.51 11.13 -4.39
N HIS A 159 -8.32 11.52 -5.38
CA HIS A 159 -9.51 10.76 -5.75
C HIS A 159 -9.14 9.40 -6.36
N SER A 160 -8.11 9.38 -7.20
CA SER A 160 -7.59 8.15 -7.82
C SER A 160 -7.05 7.19 -6.76
N ASN A 161 -6.23 7.69 -5.82
CA ASN A 161 -5.66 6.88 -4.76
C ASN A 161 -6.74 6.29 -3.85
N GLN A 162 -7.76 7.07 -3.50
CA GLN A 162 -8.91 6.59 -2.70
C GLN A 162 -9.69 5.51 -3.45
N ALA A 163 -9.95 5.70 -4.74
CA ALA A 163 -10.67 4.72 -5.55
C ALA A 163 -9.87 3.40 -5.68
N ILE A 164 -8.55 3.48 -5.87
CA ILE A 164 -7.67 2.30 -5.89
C ILE A 164 -7.62 1.63 -4.51
N ALA A 165 -7.47 2.39 -3.43
CA ALA A 165 -7.45 1.85 -2.07
C ALA A 165 -8.76 1.14 -1.72
N SER A 166 -9.91 1.66 -2.19
CA SER A 166 -11.20 0.98 -2.04
C SER A 166 -11.22 -0.37 -2.75
N CYS A 167 -10.66 -0.46 -3.97
CA CYS A 167 -10.53 -1.73 -4.69
C CYS A 167 -9.62 -2.71 -3.93
N VAL A 168 -8.54 -2.22 -3.33
CA VAL A 168 -7.65 -3.01 -2.48
C VAL A 168 -8.39 -3.58 -1.27
N HIS A 169 -9.16 -2.74 -0.56
CA HIS A 169 -9.92 -3.18 0.61
C HIS A 169 -10.98 -4.23 0.28
N GLU A 170 -11.66 -4.07 -0.85
CA GLU A 170 -12.63 -5.06 -1.32
C GLU A 170 -11.94 -6.41 -1.63
N GLY A 171 -10.80 -6.39 -2.32
CA GLY A 171 -10.04 -7.61 -2.60
C GLY A 171 -9.47 -8.30 -1.35
N LEU A 172 -9.06 -7.54 -0.33
CA LEU A 172 -8.65 -8.09 0.96
C LEU A 172 -9.81 -8.79 1.68
N ALA A 173 -11.01 -8.20 1.64
CA ALA A 173 -12.20 -8.73 2.32
C ALA A 173 -12.58 -10.14 1.84
N VAL A 174 -12.31 -10.48 0.56
CA VAL A 174 -12.54 -11.82 -0.01
C VAL A 174 -11.82 -12.93 0.76
N THR A 175 -10.67 -12.61 1.37
CA THR A 175 -9.80 -13.60 2.05
C THR A 175 -9.79 -13.44 3.57
N GLY A 176 -10.51 -12.45 4.11
CA GLY A 176 -10.49 -12.11 5.52
C GLY A 176 -9.15 -11.52 6.00
N LEU A 177 -8.26 -11.12 5.08
CA LEU A 177 -7.06 -10.38 5.46
C LEU A 177 -7.45 -9.01 6.06
N PRO A 178 -6.66 -8.48 7.02
CA PRO A 178 -7.02 -7.24 7.68
C PRO A 178 -7.11 -6.08 6.69
N ARG A 179 -8.21 -5.32 6.73
CA ARG A 179 -8.35 -4.08 5.95
C ARG A 179 -7.17 -3.13 6.17
N ASP A 180 -6.72 -3.03 7.42
CA ASP A 180 -5.63 -2.15 7.85
C ASP A 180 -4.23 -2.63 7.42
N ALA A 181 -4.13 -3.76 6.70
CA ALA A 181 -2.90 -4.19 6.04
C ALA A 181 -2.46 -3.21 4.94
N VAL A 182 -3.41 -2.49 4.34
CA VAL A 182 -3.13 -1.39 3.40
C VAL A 182 -3.93 -0.18 3.84
N GLN A 183 -3.26 0.87 4.30
CA GLN A 183 -3.90 2.12 4.71
C GLN A 183 -3.46 3.26 3.80
N LEU A 184 -4.41 4.08 3.36
CA LEU A 184 -4.14 5.34 2.68
C LEU A 184 -4.34 6.48 3.68
N VAL A 185 -3.35 7.36 3.80
CA VAL A 185 -3.47 8.60 4.58
C VAL A 185 -4.51 9.50 3.90
N GLU A 186 -5.61 9.79 4.60
CA GLU A 186 -6.79 10.47 4.04
C GLU A 186 -6.68 12.00 4.06
N THR A 187 -5.65 12.54 4.72
CA THR A 187 -5.38 13.99 4.79
C THR A 187 -4.34 14.41 3.76
N THR A 188 -4.56 15.59 3.16
CA THR A 188 -3.58 16.24 2.28
C THR A 188 -2.54 17.07 3.04
N ASP A 189 -2.69 17.21 4.36
CA ASP A 189 -1.78 17.98 5.21
C ASP A 189 -0.36 17.40 5.14
N ARG A 190 0.62 18.26 4.83
CA ARG A 190 2.03 17.90 4.75
C ARG A 190 2.60 17.47 6.10
N ALA A 191 1.99 17.89 7.21
CA ALA A 191 2.38 17.46 8.55
C ALA A 191 2.31 15.93 8.71
N ALA A 192 1.39 15.25 8.01
CA ALA A 192 1.28 13.79 8.05
C ALA A 192 2.54 13.07 7.55
N VAL A 193 3.29 13.68 6.61
CA VAL A 193 4.59 13.15 6.16
C VAL A 193 5.61 13.23 7.30
N GLY A 194 5.66 14.37 8.00
CA GLY A 194 6.55 14.57 9.14
C GLY A 194 6.26 13.60 10.28
N GLU A 195 4.98 13.34 10.57
CA GLU A 195 4.58 12.32 11.54
C GLU A 195 4.97 10.91 11.08
N LEU A 196 4.65 10.54 9.83
CA LEU A 196 4.99 9.21 9.30
C LEU A 196 6.48 8.89 9.40
N LEU A 197 7.35 9.88 9.13
CA LEU A 197 8.80 9.74 9.24
C LEU A 197 9.31 9.55 10.67
N ARG A 198 8.54 9.96 11.69
CA ARG A 198 8.91 9.87 13.11
C ARG A 198 8.28 8.68 13.85
N MET A 199 7.42 7.90 13.18
CA MET A 199 6.69 6.77 13.77
C MET A 199 7.54 5.50 13.92
N GLN A 200 8.74 5.62 14.49
CA GLN A 200 9.67 4.49 14.70
C GLN A 200 9.10 3.34 15.55
N ASP A 201 8.10 3.62 16.38
CA ASP A 201 7.42 2.60 17.20
C ASP A 201 6.49 1.71 16.37
N PHE A 202 6.11 2.15 15.16
CA PHE A 202 5.11 1.49 14.32
C PHE A 202 5.62 1.14 12.93
N VAL A 203 6.51 1.95 12.34
CA VAL A 203 6.98 1.85 10.96
C VAL A 203 8.44 1.41 10.94
N ASP A 204 8.70 0.25 10.32
CA ASP A 204 10.02 -0.37 10.30
C ASP A 204 10.87 0.10 9.11
N MET A 205 10.23 0.60 8.04
CA MET A 205 10.93 1.10 6.83
C MET A 205 10.14 2.19 6.12
N ILE A 206 10.83 3.21 5.59
CA ILE A 206 10.27 4.21 4.69
C ILE A 206 10.81 4.03 3.27
N VAL A 207 9.93 4.06 2.27
CA VAL A 207 10.31 4.07 0.85
C VAL A 207 9.75 5.34 0.18
N PRO A 208 10.62 6.32 -0.12
CA PRO A 208 10.21 7.47 -0.93
C PRO A 208 10.21 7.10 -2.42
N ARG A 209 9.17 7.52 -3.15
CA ARG A 209 9.02 7.38 -4.61
C ARG A 209 8.62 8.71 -5.22
N GLY A 210 9.62 9.51 -5.56
CA GLY A 210 9.46 10.85 -6.12
C GLY A 210 10.76 11.41 -6.67
N GLY A 211 10.67 12.54 -7.37
CA GLY A 211 11.83 13.25 -7.89
C GLY A 211 12.60 14.01 -6.81
N LYS A 212 13.86 14.33 -7.09
CA LYS A 212 14.47 15.54 -6.52
C LYS A 212 13.86 16.67 -7.35
N GLY A 213 12.78 17.28 -6.87
CA GLY A 213 12.21 18.47 -7.51
C GLY A 213 13.28 19.52 -7.78
#